data_AF-A0A0D3K6J9-F1
#
_entry.id   AF-A0A0D3K6J9-F1
#
_cell.length_a   1.000
_cell.length_b   1.000
_cell.length_c   1.000
_cell.angle_alpha   90.00
_cell.angle_beta   90.00
_cell.angle_gamma   90.00
#
_symmetry.space_group_name_H-M   'P 1'
#
loop_
_entity.id
_entity.type
_entity.pdbx_description
1 polymer ?
#
loop_
_entity_poly.entity_id
_entity_poly.type
_entity_poly.pdbx_seq_one_letter_code
_entity_poly.pdbx_strand_id
1 'polypeptide(L)'
;APSLLRRAAELGLRVRGVSFHVGSGCYSPQAYVAAVQRAAHVFSLAEEAGGRMDLLDLGGGFPGVDSAELSFSSIAAALRPALDASFPPSRGVRLLAEPGRFLAAESHTLAAAVIGKKRVADAAAEGGTRQMLYINDGLYGSFNCLLYDHASVTPEPLPASVAARAAVGDGPSPWPARPPPQPAAVWGPTCDGFDCVLPDTKLPELAVGDWVVFRHMGAYTAAAGSNFNGMALPSKVYVDPGAAQTRPAAGAAAEVAEVAEWAAHHRRAAAAM
;
A
#
# COMPACT_ATOMS: atom_id res chain seq x y z
N ALA A 1 -6.59 17.45 -27.96
CA ALA A 1 -5.61 16.70 -28.77
C ALA A 1 -5.21 17.43 -30.07
N PRO A 2 -6.12 17.90 -30.95
CA PRO A 2 -5.74 18.39 -32.28
C PRO A 2 -4.75 19.56 -32.30
N SER A 3 -4.90 20.53 -31.38
CA SER A 3 -4.00 21.69 -31.27
C SER A 3 -2.57 21.30 -30.91
N LEU A 4 -2.39 20.33 -30.00
CA LEU A 4 -1.07 19.85 -29.59
C LEU A 4 -0.39 19.03 -30.68
N LEU A 5 -1.14 18.20 -31.41
CA LEU A 5 -0.61 17.44 -32.56
C LEU A 5 -0.13 18.37 -33.66
N ARG A 6 -0.93 19.40 -34.00
CA ARG A 6 -0.53 20.43 -34.96
C ARG A 6 0.72 21.17 -34.51
N ARG A 7 0.76 21.58 -33.24
CA ARG A 7 1.92 22.29 -32.70
C ARG A 7 3.18 21.45 -32.71
N ALA A 8 3.08 20.15 -32.41
CA ALA A 8 4.20 19.22 -32.51
C ALA A 8 4.74 19.14 -33.95
N ALA A 9 3.85 19.06 -34.95
CA ALA A 9 4.22 19.06 -36.36
C ALA A 9 4.91 20.37 -36.80
N GLU A 10 4.38 21.53 -36.41
CA GLU A 10 5.00 22.85 -36.66
C GLU A 10 6.42 22.95 -36.07
N LEU A 11 6.66 22.27 -34.95
CA LEU A 11 7.95 22.23 -34.26
C LEU A 11 8.87 21.10 -34.76
N GLY A 12 8.46 20.31 -35.76
CA GLY A 12 9.23 19.15 -36.24
C GLY A 12 9.36 18.01 -35.22
N LEU A 13 8.47 17.95 -34.23
CA LEU A 13 8.47 16.92 -33.19
C LEU A 13 7.64 15.71 -33.62
N ARG A 14 8.18 14.50 -33.38
CA ARG A 14 7.44 13.26 -33.58
C ARG A 14 6.70 12.86 -32.30
N VAL A 15 5.37 12.89 -32.34
CA VAL A 15 4.54 12.33 -31.27
C VAL A 15 4.50 10.80 -31.42
N ARG A 16 4.98 10.09 -30.39
CA ARG A 16 5.11 8.62 -30.41
C ARG A 16 3.85 7.89 -29.99
N GLY A 17 2.99 8.51 -29.21
CA GLY A 17 1.92 7.79 -28.53
C GLY A 17 1.04 8.63 -27.64
N VAL A 18 0.21 7.92 -26.89
CA VAL A 18 -0.70 8.47 -25.89
C VAL A 18 -0.47 7.73 -24.58
N SER A 19 -0.44 8.46 -23.48
CA SER A 19 -0.57 7.91 -22.14
C SER A 19 -1.86 8.38 -21.48
N PHE A 20 -2.36 7.61 -20.54
CA PHE A 20 -3.44 8.01 -19.64
C PHE A 20 -3.21 7.46 -18.24
N HIS A 21 -3.92 8.01 -17.26
CA HIS A 21 -3.90 7.53 -15.89
C HIS A 21 -5.31 7.65 -15.30
N VAL A 22 -5.93 6.53 -14.93
CA VAL A 22 -7.29 6.55 -14.37
C VAL A 22 -7.32 6.91 -12.88
N GLY A 23 -6.19 6.80 -12.19
CA GLY A 23 -6.07 7.07 -10.76
C GLY A 23 -6.28 5.85 -9.87
N SER A 24 -5.54 5.79 -8.76
CA SER A 24 -5.66 4.72 -7.75
C SER A 24 -7.00 4.70 -7.01
N GLY A 25 -7.79 5.78 -7.07
CA GLY A 25 -9.14 5.88 -6.51
C GLY A 25 -10.26 5.51 -7.48
N CYS A 26 -9.94 4.89 -8.62
CA CYS A 26 -10.93 4.50 -9.61
C CYS A 26 -11.43 3.06 -9.37
N TYR A 27 -12.65 2.93 -8.85
CA TYR A 27 -13.29 1.63 -8.55
C TYR A 27 -14.07 1.03 -9.73
N SER A 28 -13.84 1.49 -10.96
CA SER A 28 -14.56 1.02 -12.16
C SER A 28 -13.60 0.53 -13.24
N PRO A 29 -13.61 -0.78 -13.57
CA PRO A 29 -12.87 -1.31 -14.72
C PRO A 29 -13.20 -0.60 -16.04
N GLN A 30 -14.43 -0.10 -16.18
CA GLN A 30 -14.90 0.59 -17.38
C GLN A 30 -14.20 1.93 -17.62
N ALA A 31 -13.61 2.55 -16.60
CA ALA A 31 -12.79 3.75 -16.78
C ALA A 31 -11.55 3.47 -17.63
N TYR A 32 -10.90 2.32 -17.46
CA TYR A 32 -9.78 1.89 -18.30
C TYR A 32 -10.24 1.65 -19.74
N VAL A 33 -11.40 1.02 -19.94
CA VAL A 33 -11.99 0.80 -21.27
C VAL A 33 -12.25 2.12 -21.98
N ALA A 34 -12.88 3.07 -21.29
CA ALA A 34 -13.14 4.40 -21.83
C ALA A 34 -11.84 5.16 -22.16
N ALA A 35 -10.81 5.01 -21.33
CA ALA A 35 -9.50 5.63 -21.58
C ALA A 35 -8.82 5.06 -22.83
N VAL A 36 -8.85 3.73 -23.02
CA VAL A 36 -8.34 3.08 -24.25
C VAL A 36 -9.09 3.56 -25.49
N GLN A 37 -10.41 3.66 -25.44
CA GLN A 37 -11.22 4.17 -26.56
C GLN A 37 -10.88 5.62 -26.90
N ARG A 38 -10.69 6.47 -25.88
CA ARG A 38 -10.25 7.87 -26.07
C ARG A 38 -8.84 7.94 -26.64
N ALA A 39 -7.92 7.09 -26.19
CA ALA A 39 -6.58 7.00 -26.76
C ALA A 39 -6.63 6.58 -28.22
N ALA A 40 -7.46 5.59 -28.57
CA ALA A 40 -7.65 5.16 -29.96
C ALA A 40 -8.16 6.30 -30.85
N HIS A 41 -9.08 7.13 -30.37
CA HIS A 41 -9.53 8.31 -31.09
C HIS A 41 -8.38 9.31 -31.33
N VAL A 42 -7.49 9.51 -30.36
CA VAL A 42 -6.30 10.38 -30.53
C VAL A 42 -5.31 9.79 -31.56
N PHE A 43 -5.15 8.47 -31.60
CA PHE A 43 -4.36 7.80 -32.65
C PHE A 43 -4.95 8.09 -34.04
N SER A 44 -6.26 7.97 -34.22
CA SER A 44 -6.91 8.27 -35.50
C SER A 44 -6.70 9.73 -35.93
N LEU A 45 -6.82 10.69 -35.00
CA LEU A 45 -6.54 12.10 -35.28
C LEU A 45 -5.09 12.35 -35.69
N ALA A 46 -4.13 11.58 -35.15
CA ALA A 46 -2.73 11.68 -35.53
C ALA A 46 -2.49 11.10 -36.93
N GLU A 47 -3.13 9.98 -37.26
CA GLU A 47 -3.07 9.35 -38.60
C GLU A 47 -3.66 10.27 -39.68
N GLU A 48 -4.82 10.90 -39.42
CA GLU A 48 -5.43 11.89 -40.31
C GLU A 48 -4.53 13.10 -40.56
N ALA A 49 -3.68 13.46 -39.58
CA ALA A 49 -2.69 14.52 -39.70
C ALA A 49 -1.36 14.06 -40.35
N GLY A 50 -1.29 12.81 -40.85
CA GLY A 50 -0.08 12.24 -41.46
C GLY A 50 0.98 11.78 -40.45
N GLY A 51 0.68 11.80 -39.15
CA GLY A 51 1.53 11.27 -38.09
C GLY A 51 1.36 9.77 -37.92
N ARG A 52 2.36 9.12 -37.31
CA ARG A 52 2.29 7.70 -36.93
C ARG A 52 2.74 7.50 -35.49
N MET A 53 1.81 7.06 -34.66
CA MET A 53 2.06 6.64 -33.29
C MET A 53 2.30 5.13 -33.24
N ASP A 54 3.15 4.69 -32.31
CA ASP A 54 3.55 3.30 -32.11
C ASP A 54 3.61 2.91 -30.63
N LEU A 55 3.09 3.75 -29.73
CA LEU A 55 3.15 3.55 -28.29
C LEU A 55 1.83 3.92 -27.61
N LEU A 56 1.28 3.00 -26.81
CA LEU A 56 0.19 3.28 -25.88
C LEU A 56 0.66 2.97 -24.47
N ASP A 57 0.54 3.93 -23.57
CA ASP A 57 0.79 3.75 -22.15
C ASP A 57 -0.53 3.76 -21.38
N LEU A 58 -0.80 2.67 -20.67
CA LEU A 58 -2.03 2.46 -19.90
C LEU A 58 -1.96 3.12 -18.52
N GLY A 59 -0.81 3.67 -18.14
CA GLY A 59 -0.56 4.25 -16.84
C GLY A 59 -0.67 3.22 -15.72
N GLY A 60 -1.10 3.70 -14.55
CA GLY A 60 -1.23 2.92 -13.33
C GLY A 60 -2.65 2.99 -12.76
N GLY A 61 -2.75 2.87 -11.43
CA GLY A 61 -4.03 2.81 -10.72
C GLY A 61 -4.54 1.39 -10.47
N PHE A 62 -3.76 0.37 -10.85
CA PHE A 62 -4.05 -1.02 -10.51
C PHE A 62 -4.01 -1.21 -8.98
N PRO A 63 -4.96 -1.97 -8.39
CA PRO A 63 -5.00 -2.18 -6.95
C PRO A 63 -3.77 -2.96 -6.48
N GLY A 64 -3.24 -2.63 -5.32
CA GLY A 64 -2.18 -3.43 -4.68
C GLY A 64 -2.71 -4.54 -3.78
N VAL A 65 -3.98 -4.47 -3.40
CA VAL A 65 -4.73 -5.49 -2.67
C VAL A 65 -6.12 -5.50 -3.29
N ASP A 66 -6.62 -6.68 -3.65
CA ASP A 66 -7.96 -6.80 -4.21
C ASP A 66 -9.03 -6.48 -3.15
N SER A 67 -10.10 -5.80 -3.57
CA SER A 67 -11.29 -5.57 -2.76
C SER A 67 -12.53 -6.21 -3.40
N ALA A 68 -13.66 -6.18 -2.70
CA ALA A 68 -14.93 -6.65 -3.25
C ALA A 68 -15.38 -5.80 -4.45
N GLU A 69 -15.02 -4.51 -4.45
CA GLU A 69 -15.38 -3.53 -5.47
C GLU A 69 -14.46 -3.59 -6.70
N LEU A 70 -13.16 -3.84 -6.50
CA LEU A 70 -12.17 -3.80 -7.57
C LEU A 70 -11.03 -4.79 -7.34
N SER A 71 -10.72 -5.58 -8.36
CA SER A 71 -9.57 -6.47 -8.40
C SER A 71 -8.74 -6.22 -9.64
N PHE A 72 -7.46 -6.59 -9.61
CA PHE A 72 -6.63 -6.54 -10.81
C PHE A 72 -7.21 -7.42 -11.94
N SER A 73 -7.75 -8.59 -11.57
CA SER A 73 -8.35 -9.54 -12.52
C SER A 73 -9.58 -8.97 -13.23
N SER A 74 -10.44 -8.22 -12.52
CA SER A 74 -11.63 -7.61 -13.13
C SER A 74 -11.27 -6.47 -14.09
N ILE A 75 -10.23 -5.68 -13.77
CA ILE A 75 -9.67 -4.68 -14.68
C ILE A 75 -9.12 -5.36 -15.93
N ALA A 76 -8.28 -6.38 -15.77
CA ALA A 76 -7.67 -7.09 -16.89
C ALA A 76 -8.71 -7.74 -17.82
N ALA A 77 -9.77 -8.32 -17.25
CA ALA A 77 -10.87 -8.92 -17.99
C ALA A 77 -11.66 -7.89 -18.81
N ALA A 78 -11.92 -6.71 -18.25
CA ALA A 78 -12.59 -5.63 -18.97
C ALA A 78 -11.70 -4.99 -20.05
N LEU A 79 -10.40 -4.86 -19.76
CA LEU A 79 -9.45 -4.14 -20.62
C LEU A 79 -9.05 -4.92 -21.87
N ARG A 80 -8.94 -6.25 -21.77
CA ARG A 80 -8.47 -7.12 -22.87
C ARG A 80 -9.31 -6.97 -24.16
N PRO A 81 -10.65 -7.08 -24.14
CA PRO A 81 -11.45 -6.88 -25.34
C PRO A 81 -11.30 -5.47 -25.96
N ALA A 82 -11.15 -4.44 -25.11
CA ALA A 82 -10.98 -3.06 -25.57
C ALA A 82 -9.63 -2.86 -26.27
N LEU A 83 -8.56 -3.46 -25.75
CA LEU A 83 -7.24 -3.47 -26.37
C LEU A 83 -7.22 -4.29 -27.66
N ASP A 84 -7.83 -5.48 -27.68
CA ASP A 84 -7.87 -6.31 -28.88
C ASP A 84 -8.63 -5.62 -30.03
N ALA A 85 -9.72 -4.92 -29.72
CA ALA A 85 -10.47 -4.14 -30.70
C ALA A 85 -9.73 -2.86 -31.15
N SER A 86 -9.13 -2.13 -30.21
CA SER A 86 -8.59 -0.78 -30.47
C SER A 86 -7.11 -0.76 -30.82
N PHE A 87 -6.35 -1.79 -30.47
CA PHE A 87 -4.89 -1.87 -30.62
C PHE A 87 -4.45 -3.33 -30.86
N PRO A 88 -4.98 -4.02 -31.90
CA PRO A 88 -4.59 -5.39 -32.20
C PRO A 88 -3.08 -5.47 -32.52
N PRO A 89 -2.42 -6.63 -32.29
CA PRO A 89 -1.00 -6.80 -32.57
C PRO A 89 -0.58 -6.44 -34.00
N SER A 90 -1.48 -6.62 -34.98
CA SER A 90 -1.27 -6.25 -36.39
C SER A 90 -1.03 -4.75 -36.62
N ARG A 91 -1.48 -3.88 -35.70
CA ARG A 91 -1.22 -2.44 -35.76
C ARG A 91 0.22 -2.08 -35.36
N GLY A 92 0.95 -3.00 -34.73
CA GLY A 92 2.34 -2.80 -34.32
C GLY A 92 2.52 -1.75 -33.22
N VAL A 93 1.49 -1.50 -32.41
CA VAL A 93 1.55 -0.56 -31.27
C VAL A 93 2.14 -1.29 -30.07
N ARG A 94 3.18 -0.72 -29.47
CA ARG A 94 3.75 -1.19 -28.20
C ARG A 94 2.87 -0.74 -27.04
N LEU A 95 2.51 -1.68 -26.17
CA LEU A 95 1.77 -1.40 -24.94
C LEU A 95 2.75 -1.26 -23.76
N LEU A 96 2.56 -0.24 -22.93
CA LEU A 96 3.22 -0.03 -21.65
C LEU A 96 2.18 0.15 -20.54
N ALA A 97 2.64 0.00 -19.30
CA ALA A 97 1.91 0.36 -18.10
C ALA A 97 2.89 0.86 -17.03
N GLU A 98 2.39 1.66 -16.10
CA GLU A 98 3.13 2.30 -15.01
C GLU A 98 2.63 1.80 -13.63
N PRO A 99 2.73 0.49 -13.32
CA PRO A 99 2.23 -0.04 -12.05
C PRO A 99 3.09 0.42 -10.87
N GLY A 100 2.50 1.20 -9.96
CA GLY A 100 3.09 1.60 -8.69
C GLY A 100 2.62 0.71 -7.54
N ARG A 101 1.49 1.08 -6.91
CA ARG A 101 0.89 0.37 -5.77
C ARG A 101 0.75 -1.13 -5.99
N PHE A 102 0.37 -1.54 -7.20
CA PHE A 102 0.25 -2.95 -7.59
C PHE A 102 1.48 -3.79 -7.25
N LEU A 103 2.68 -3.24 -7.43
CA LEU A 103 3.92 -3.96 -7.11
C LEU A 103 4.33 -3.80 -5.64
N ALA A 104 4.02 -2.64 -5.06
CA ALA A 104 4.63 -2.23 -3.79
C ALA A 104 3.78 -2.55 -2.56
N ALA A 105 2.43 -2.50 -2.62
CA ALA A 105 1.58 -2.47 -1.43
C ALA A 105 1.87 -3.64 -0.46
N GLU A 106 1.78 -4.89 -0.94
CA GLU A 106 1.95 -6.09 -0.10
C GLU A 106 3.40 -6.44 0.23
N SER A 107 4.37 -5.75 -0.38
CA SER A 107 5.78 -6.07 -0.19
C SER A 107 6.29 -5.73 1.22
N HIS A 108 5.61 -4.82 1.93
CA HIS A 108 6.02 -4.36 3.26
C HIS A 108 4.91 -4.53 4.30
N THR A 109 5.36 -4.93 5.49
CA THR A 109 4.61 -4.89 6.74
C THR A 109 5.37 -3.97 7.69
N LEU A 110 4.69 -2.97 8.24
CA LEU A 110 5.26 -2.07 9.25
C LEU A 110 5.00 -2.65 10.63
N ALA A 111 6.01 -2.63 11.50
CA ALA A 111 5.84 -2.89 12.93
C ALA A 111 6.28 -1.63 13.69
N ALA A 112 5.42 -1.15 14.58
CA ALA A 112 5.67 0.02 15.42
C ALA A 112 5.54 -0.37 16.90
N ALA A 113 6.51 0.05 17.71
CA ALA A 113 6.51 -0.22 19.14
C ALA A 113 5.66 0.80 19.88
N VAL A 114 4.90 0.35 20.88
CA VAL A 114 4.18 1.22 21.81
C VAL A 114 5.19 1.86 22.75
N ILE A 115 5.37 3.17 22.65
CA ILE A 115 6.32 3.96 23.45
C ILE A 115 5.64 4.75 24.58
N GLY A 116 4.31 4.85 24.54
CA GLY A 116 3.54 5.55 25.56
C GLY A 116 2.10 5.07 25.61
N LYS A 117 1.47 5.23 26.77
CA LYS A 117 0.08 4.84 26.99
C LYS A 117 -0.60 5.78 27.97
N LYS A 118 -1.87 6.10 27.68
CA LYS A 118 -2.79 6.74 28.62
C LYS A 118 -4.13 6.01 28.59
N ARG A 119 -4.87 6.10 29.69
CA ARG A 119 -6.28 5.74 29.74
C ARG A 119 -7.07 7.01 30.02
N VAL A 120 -8.07 7.29 29.20
CA VAL A 120 -8.91 8.48 29.33
C VAL A 120 -10.36 8.08 29.48
N ALA A 121 -11.11 8.86 30.27
CA ALA A 121 -12.56 8.74 30.29
C ALA A 121 -13.11 9.23 28.94
N ASP A 122 -13.99 8.43 28.35
CA ASP A 122 -14.61 8.71 27.06
C ASP A 122 -16.02 8.13 27.08
N ALA A 123 -17.02 9.00 27.24
CA ALA A 123 -18.41 8.59 27.33
C ALA A 123 -18.96 7.96 26.04
N ALA A 124 -18.31 8.21 24.89
CA ALA A 124 -18.68 7.61 23.62
C ALA A 124 -18.05 6.21 23.43
N ALA A 125 -17.03 5.88 24.21
CA ALA A 125 -16.37 4.59 24.15
C ALA A 125 -17.16 3.51 24.91
N GLU A 126 -17.17 2.30 24.37
CA GLU A 126 -17.68 1.11 25.07
C GLU A 126 -16.94 0.91 26.39
N GLY A 127 -17.67 0.87 27.52
CA GLY A 127 -17.07 0.81 28.86
C GLY A 127 -16.61 2.16 29.41
N GLY A 128 -16.92 3.29 28.75
CA GLY A 128 -16.70 4.64 29.26
C GLY A 128 -15.23 5.09 29.32
N THR A 129 -14.31 4.29 28.79
CA THR A 129 -12.88 4.63 28.74
C THR A 129 -12.28 4.23 27.40
N ARG A 130 -11.25 4.98 26.98
CA ARG A 130 -10.45 4.72 25.78
C ARG A 130 -8.97 4.65 26.16
N GLN A 131 -8.25 3.68 25.60
CA GLN A 131 -6.79 3.68 25.68
C GLN A 131 -6.22 4.56 24.55
N MET A 132 -5.25 5.42 24.89
CA MET A 132 -4.46 6.16 23.92
C MET A 132 -3.07 5.54 23.87
N LEU A 133 -2.71 4.96 22.74
CA LEU A 133 -1.43 4.31 22.50
C LEU A 133 -0.57 5.22 21.63
N TYR A 134 0.64 5.51 22.07
CA TYR A 134 1.62 6.27 21.30
C TYR A 134 2.63 5.29 20.72
N ILE A 135 2.78 5.28 19.40
CA ILE A 135 3.72 4.42 18.68
C ILE A 135 4.89 5.24 18.14
N ASN A 136 6.00 4.57 17.81
CA ASN A 136 7.23 5.21 17.35
C ASN A 136 7.26 5.55 15.84
N ASP A 137 6.12 5.60 15.17
CA ASP A 137 5.95 6.09 13.79
C ASP A 137 4.58 6.75 13.65
N GLY A 138 4.44 7.73 12.77
CA GLY A 138 3.27 8.62 12.73
C GLY A 138 2.95 9.16 11.34
N LEU A 139 2.04 10.13 11.27
CA LEU A 139 1.56 10.77 10.04
C LEU A 139 2.68 11.46 9.26
N TYR A 140 3.74 11.92 9.96
CA TYR A 140 4.90 12.54 9.31
C TYR A 140 5.92 11.52 8.81
N GLY A 141 5.82 10.26 9.25
CA GLY A 141 6.67 9.14 8.86
C GLY A 141 5.95 8.23 7.87
N SER A 142 5.71 6.97 8.22
CA SER A 142 5.12 6.00 7.28
C SER A 142 3.62 6.18 7.07
N PHE A 143 2.89 6.81 8.02
CA PHE A 143 1.44 6.96 7.96
C PHE A 143 0.98 8.23 7.23
N ASN A 144 1.89 8.94 6.57
CA ASN A 144 1.52 10.06 5.68
C ASN A 144 0.53 9.61 4.58
N CYS A 145 0.53 8.32 4.23
CA CYS A 145 -0.41 7.70 3.30
C CYS A 145 -1.89 7.89 3.72
N LEU A 146 -2.18 8.04 5.01
CA LEU A 146 -3.54 8.32 5.48
C LEU A 146 -4.02 9.70 5.01
N LEU A 147 -3.11 10.66 4.93
CA LEU A 147 -3.41 12.04 4.53
C LEU A 147 -3.31 12.23 3.01
N TYR A 148 -2.20 11.80 2.40
CA TYR A 148 -1.90 12.10 1.00
C TYR A 148 -2.43 11.07 0.02
N ASP A 149 -2.59 9.82 0.46
CA ASP A 149 -2.98 8.69 -0.38
C ASP A 149 -4.35 8.13 -0.01
N HIS A 150 -4.99 8.68 1.02
CA HIS A 150 -6.27 8.23 1.57
C HIS A 150 -6.30 6.73 1.89
N ALA A 151 -5.15 6.20 2.33
CA ALA A 151 -5.02 4.79 2.66
C ALA A 151 -5.87 4.45 3.90
N SER A 152 -6.28 3.18 3.97
CA SER A 152 -6.85 2.59 5.18
C SER A 152 -5.86 1.60 5.76
N VAL A 153 -5.62 1.69 7.07
CA VAL A 153 -4.72 0.77 7.78
C VAL A 153 -5.45 0.11 8.93
N THR A 154 -5.12 -1.16 9.17
CA THR A 154 -5.68 -1.94 10.27
C THR A 154 -4.56 -2.32 11.23
N PRO A 155 -4.67 -1.98 12.53
CA PRO A 155 -3.66 -2.35 13.50
C PRO A 155 -3.83 -3.81 13.93
N GLU A 156 -2.75 -4.57 13.90
CA GLU A 156 -2.67 -5.95 14.41
C GLU A 156 -1.74 -5.98 15.62
N PRO A 157 -2.22 -6.31 16.83
CA PRO A 157 -1.36 -6.36 18.01
C PRO A 157 -0.40 -7.55 17.91
N LEU A 158 0.85 -7.32 18.31
CA LEU A 158 1.88 -8.32 18.53
C LEU A 158 2.35 -8.24 20.00
N PRO A 159 2.25 -9.33 20.79
CA PRO A 159 2.73 -9.34 22.17
C PRO A 159 4.26 -9.13 22.26
N ALA A 160 4.72 -8.44 23.31
CA ALA A 160 6.13 -8.09 23.57
C ALA A 160 7.14 -9.25 23.71
N SER A 161 6.74 -10.53 23.70
CA SER A 161 7.73 -11.62 23.76
C SER A 161 7.44 -12.77 22.82
N VAL A 162 8.40 -12.98 21.92
CA VAL A 162 8.60 -14.23 21.18
C VAL A 162 8.97 -15.39 22.11
N ALA A 163 9.37 -15.14 23.36
CA ALA A 163 9.58 -16.21 24.35
C ALA A 163 8.29 -17.02 24.64
N ALA A 164 7.10 -16.42 24.47
CA ALA A 164 5.84 -17.15 24.49
C ALA A 164 5.64 -18.08 23.26
N ARG A 165 6.41 -17.88 22.16
CA ARG A 165 6.38 -18.70 20.92
C ARG A 165 7.09 -20.04 21.06
N ALA A 166 8.11 -20.17 21.92
CA ALA A 166 8.87 -21.42 22.05
C ALA A 166 8.09 -22.55 22.79
N ALA A 167 6.97 -22.21 23.43
CA ALA A 167 6.15 -23.15 24.19
C ALA A 167 4.99 -23.78 23.39
N VAL A 168 4.80 -23.40 22.12
CA VAL A 168 3.60 -23.76 21.36
C VAL A 168 3.98 -24.55 20.09
N GLY A 169 3.76 -25.86 20.14
CA GLY A 169 3.88 -26.76 18.98
C GLY A 169 2.78 -26.54 17.93
N ASP A 170 2.77 -27.39 16.90
CA ASP A 170 2.01 -27.27 15.63
C ASP A 170 0.46 -27.35 15.73
N GLY A 171 -0.16 -26.86 16.80
CA GLY A 171 -1.61 -26.83 17.03
C GLY A 171 -2.32 -25.54 16.53
N PRO A 172 -3.66 -25.46 16.65
CA PRO A 172 -4.44 -24.31 16.18
C PRO A 172 -4.05 -23.03 16.93
N SER A 173 -3.71 -21.97 16.16
CA SER A 173 -3.23 -20.65 16.57
C SER A 173 -2.20 -20.67 17.72
N PRO A 174 -0.90 -20.46 17.45
CA PRO A 174 0.16 -20.46 18.47
C PRO A 174 0.10 -19.28 19.45
N TRP A 175 -0.99 -18.53 19.46
CA TRP A 175 -1.18 -17.30 20.22
C TRP A 175 -2.07 -17.57 21.44
N PRO A 176 -1.69 -17.12 22.66
CA PRO A 176 -2.62 -17.13 23.78
C PRO A 176 -3.90 -16.37 23.40
N ALA A 177 -5.04 -16.79 23.97
CA ALA A 177 -6.30 -16.10 23.78
C ALA A 177 -6.11 -14.60 24.09
N ARG A 178 -6.29 -13.75 23.07
CA ARG A 178 -6.10 -12.32 23.23
C ARG A 178 -7.17 -11.78 24.18
N PRO A 179 -6.84 -10.81 25.05
CA PRO A 179 -7.86 -10.06 25.76
C PRO A 179 -8.87 -9.49 24.74
N PRO A 180 -10.15 -9.34 25.12
CA PRO A 180 -11.14 -8.76 24.21
C PRO A 180 -10.69 -7.35 23.77
N PRO A 181 -10.83 -7.00 22.48
CA PRO A 181 -10.50 -5.67 21.99
C PRO A 181 -11.30 -4.58 22.72
N GLN A 182 -10.63 -3.52 23.14
CA GLN A 182 -11.20 -2.34 23.80
C GLN A 182 -11.05 -1.10 22.91
N PRO A 183 -11.91 -0.09 23.06
CA PRO A 183 -11.77 1.19 22.36
C PRO A 183 -10.37 1.79 22.55
N ALA A 184 -9.74 2.13 21.44
CA ALA A 184 -8.37 2.64 21.39
C ALA A 184 -8.24 3.79 20.40
N ALA A 185 -7.26 4.65 20.64
CA ALA A 185 -6.72 5.59 19.65
C ALA A 185 -5.20 5.38 19.54
N VAL A 186 -4.67 5.43 18.33
CA VAL A 186 -3.24 5.27 18.03
C VAL A 186 -2.66 6.60 17.56
N TRP A 187 -1.61 7.04 18.22
CA TRP A 187 -0.95 8.32 18.04
C TRP A 187 0.49 8.11 17.59
N GLY A 188 0.99 9.01 16.74
CA GLY A 188 2.40 9.05 16.38
C GLY A 188 3.27 9.68 17.48
N PRO A 189 4.60 9.73 17.25
CA PRO A 189 5.57 10.12 18.26
C PRO A 189 5.84 11.63 18.31
N THR A 190 5.25 12.42 17.41
CA THR A 190 5.62 13.84 17.29
C THR A 190 4.95 14.70 18.37
N CYS A 191 5.39 15.95 18.49
CA CYS A 191 4.77 16.92 19.40
C CYS A 191 3.48 17.54 18.84
N ASP A 192 3.08 17.15 17.63
CA ASP A 192 1.91 17.70 16.97
C ASP A 192 0.65 16.95 17.39
N GLY A 193 -0.36 17.68 17.88
CA GLY A 193 -1.66 17.12 18.23
C GLY A 193 -2.46 16.60 17.03
N PHE A 194 -2.03 16.90 15.79
CA PHE A 194 -2.60 16.34 14.58
C PHE A 194 -2.05 14.95 14.25
N ASP A 195 -0.95 14.50 14.88
CA ASP A 195 -0.30 13.21 14.65
C ASP A 195 -1.07 12.04 15.30
N CYS A 196 -2.33 11.89 14.88
CA CYS A 196 -3.24 10.83 15.29
C CYS A 196 -3.44 9.88 14.11
N VAL A 197 -2.83 8.68 14.20
CA VAL A 197 -2.83 7.68 13.13
C VAL A 197 -4.20 7.00 13.03
N LEU A 198 -4.79 6.61 14.16
CA LEU A 198 -6.13 6.02 14.23
C LEU A 198 -6.90 6.66 15.39
N PRO A 199 -7.81 7.62 15.13
CA PRO A 199 -8.57 8.28 16.19
C PRO A 199 -9.58 7.37 16.87
N ASP A 200 -10.05 6.34 16.17
CA ASP A 200 -10.96 5.33 16.70
C ASP A 200 -10.65 3.95 16.11
N THR A 201 -10.32 3.01 16.98
CA THR A 201 -10.08 1.61 16.64
C THR A 201 -10.35 0.72 17.85
N LYS A 202 -10.20 -0.60 17.69
CA LYS A 202 -10.25 -1.55 18.81
C LYS A 202 -8.97 -2.37 18.87
N LEU A 203 -8.29 -2.32 20.01
CA LEU A 203 -7.11 -3.11 20.29
C LEU A 203 -7.25 -3.75 21.68
N PRO A 204 -6.66 -4.93 21.92
CA PRO A 204 -6.56 -5.46 23.29
C PRO A 204 -5.77 -4.48 24.16
N GLU A 205 -5.75 -4.73 25.47
CA GLU A 205 -4.87 -3.99 26.35
C GLU A 205 -3.41 -4.22 25.97
N LEU A 206 -2.70 -3.16 25.58
CA LEU A 206 -1.26 -3.20 25.27
C LEU A 206 -0.46 -2.47 26.33
N ALA A 207 0.78 -2.86 26.54
CA ALA A 207 1.78 -2.23 27.39
C ALA A 207 2.82 -1.46 26.55
N VAL A 208 3.55 -0.56 27.22
CA VAL A 208 4.76 0.03 26.62
C VAL A 208 5.76 -1.09 26.35
N GLY A 209 6.31 -1.13 25.13
CA GLY A 209 7.17 -2.20 24.63
C GLY A 209 6.44 -3.28 23.81
N ASP A 210 5.10 -3.34 23.83
CA ASP A 210 4.35 -4.16 22.88
C ASP A 210 4.46 -3.59 21.46
N TRP A 211 4.19 -4.42 20.46
CA TRP A 211 4.26 -4.05 19.05
C TRP A 211 2.87 -4.01 18.42
N VAL A 212 2.69 -3.11 17.45
CA VAL A 212 1.52 -3.05 16.59
C VAL A 212 1.98 -3.15 15.15
N VAL A 213 1.36 -4.04 14.39
CA VAL A 213 1.68 -4.32 13.00
C VAL A 213 0.63 -3.75 12.08
N PHE A 214 1.08 -3.25 10.94
CA PHE A 214 0.25 -2.72 9.87
C PHE A 214 0.69 -3.37 8.55
N ARG A 215 -0.19 -4.16 7.95
CA ARG A 215 0.06 -4.81 6.66
C ARG A 215 -0.13 -3.83 5.51
N HIS A 216 0.35 -4.25 4.33
CA HIS A 216 0.18 -3.53 3.07
C HIS A 216 0.77 -2.11 3.08
N MET A 217 1.84 -1.90 3.85
CA MET A 217 2.48 -0.59 4.08
C MET A 217 3.62 -0.29 3.09
N GLY A 218 3.60 -0.87 1.88
CA GLY A 218 4.69 -0.70 0.91
C GLY A 218 4.51 0.42 -0.11
N ALA A 219 3.29 0.92 -0.33
CA ALA A 219 3.00 1.93 -1.35
C ALA A 219 2.67 3.29 -0.71
N TYR A 220 3.36 4.35 -1.16
CA TYR A 220 3.14 5.74 -0.73
C TYR A 220 3.24 5.96 0.79
N THR A 221 4.04 5.15 1.47
CA THR A 221 4.34 5.25 2.91
C THR A 221 5.70 5.94 3.09
N ALA A 222 6.76 5.18 3.35
CA ALA A 222 8.11 5.69 3.58
C ALA A 222 8.67 6.54 2.41
N ALA A 223 8.11 6.42 1.20
CA ALA A 223 8.51 7.23 0.05
C ALA A 223 8.22 8.74 0.21
N ALA A 224 7.21 9.10 1.02
CA ALA A 224 6.83 10.48 1.32
C ALA A 224 6.99 10.82 2.82
N GLY A 225 7.66 9.94 3.57
CA GLY A 225 7.97 10.17 4.98
C GLY A 225 9.07 11.21 5.17
N SER A 226 9.03 11.88 6.32
CA SER A 226 9.99 12.92 6.72
C SER A 226 10.58 12.62 8.09
N ASN A 227 11.65 13.35 8.45
CA ASN A 227 12.23 13.29 9.79
C ASN A 227 11.76 14.46 10.68
N PHE A 228 10.49 14.84 10.56
CA PHE A 228 9.90 15.86 11.43
C PHE A 228 10.07 15.46 12.91
N ASN A 229 10.29 16.43 13.78
CA ASN A 229 10.70 16.23 15.19
C ASN A 229 11.99 15.41 15.41
N GLY A 230 12.80 15.19 14.37
CA GLY A 230 14.02 14.39 14.45
C GLY A 230 13.79 12.88 14.52
N MET A 231 12.55 12.42 14.28
CA MET A 231 12.21 11.01 14.27
C MET A 231 12.70 10.36 12.97
N ALA A 232 13.54 9.33 13.06
CA ALA A 232 14.02 8.64 11.87
C ALA A 232 12.93 7.75 11.26
N LEU A 233 12.92 7.62 9.93
CA LEU A 233 12.09 6.62 9.25
C LEU A 233 12.47 5.19 9.68
N PRO A 234 11.51 4.25 9.69
CA PRO A 234 11.77 2.86 10.05
C PRO A 234 12.86 2.20 9.20
N SER A 235 13.69 1.38 9.85
CA SER A 235 14.63 0.51 9.16
C SER A 235 13.89 -0.56 8.35
N LYS A 236 14.42 -0.89 7.17
CA LYS A 236 13.84 -1.92 6.29
C LYS A 236 14.65 -3.20 6.38
N VAL A 237 13.97 -4.33 6.59
CA VAL A 237 14.56 -5.66 6.52
C VAL A 237 13.91 -6.42 5.37
N TYR A 238 14.74 -6.84 4.42
CA TYR A 238 14.32 -7.61 3.26
C TYR A 238 14.46 -9.09 3.56
N VAL A 239 13.36 -9.82 3.39
CA VAL A 239 13.30 -11.27 3.61
C VAL A 239 13.07 -11.92 2.26
N ASP A 240 14.00 -12.80 1.85
CA ASP A 240 13.81 -13.68 0.71
C ASP A 240 13.34 -15.06 1.23
N PRO A 241 12.07 -15.45 1.00
CA PRO A 241 11.55 -16.73 1.47
C PRO A 241 12.17 -17.94 0.76
N GLY A 242 12.87 -17.75 -0.37
CA GLY A 242 13.59 -18.80 -1.10
C GLY A 242 15.07 -18.93 -0.69
N ALA A 243 15.62 -17.95 0.03
CA ALA A 243 16.97 -18.02 0.57
C ALA A 243 16.95 -18.69 1.95
N ALA A 244 17.79 -19.71 2.16
CA ALA A 244 17.92 -20.42 3.44
C ALA A 244 18.34 -19.54 4.64
N GLN A 245 18.63 -18.25 4.41
CA GLN A 245 18.99 -17.27 5.43
C GLN A 245 18.30 -15.93 5.14
N THR A 246 17.53 -15.45 6.11
CA THR A 246 17.17 -14.04 6.19
C THR A 246 18.45 -13.23 6.32
N ARG A 247 18.68 -12.27 5.43
CA ARG A 247 19.81 -11.33 5.57
C ARG A 247 19.26 -10.05 6.21
N PRO A 248 19.37 -9.87 7.54
CA PRO A 248 19.13 -8.56 8.11
C PRO A 248 20.04 -7.54 7.43
N ALA A 249 19.53 -6.34 7.18
CA ALA A 249 20.41 -5.21 6.90
C ALA A 249 21.43 -5.12 8.05
N ALA A 250 22.70 -4.90 7.72
CA ALA A 250 23.77 -4.89 8.72
C ALA A 250 23.40 -3.96 9.90
N GLY A 251 23.21 -4.53 11.09
CA GLY A 251 22.82 -3.80 12.31
C GLY A 251 21.37 -3.96 12.78
N ALA A 252 20.54 -4.81 12.18
CA ALA A 252 19.17 -5.03 12.68
C ALA A 252 19.19 -5.68 14.08
N ALA A 253 18.47 -5.08 15.04
CA ALA A 253 18.30 -5.61 16.39
C ALA A 253 17.55 -6.97 16.38
N ALA A 254 17.77 -7.81 17.39
CA ALA A 254 17.16 -9.14 17.51
C ALA A 254 15.62 -9.11 17.37
N GLU A 255 14.97 -8.07 17.89
CA GLU A 255 13.52 -7.83 17.80
C GLU A 255 13.04 -7.68 16.34
N VAL A 256 13.87 -7.18 15.43
CA VAL A 256 13.53 -6.99 14.01
C VAL A 256 13.55 -8.33 13.25
N ALA A 257 14.46 -9.23 13.61
CA ALA A 257 14.50 -10.59 13.04
C ALA A 257 13.24 -11.39 13.43
N GLU A 258 12.75 -11.18 14.65
CA GLU A 258 11.55 -11.83 15.18
C GLU A 258 10.26 -11.41 14.46
N VAL A 259 10.11 -10.12 14.17
CA VAL A 259 9.00 -9.59 13.35
C VAL A 259 9.10 -10.09 11.90
N ALA A 260 10.31 -10.18 11.35
CA ALA A 260 10.54 -10.68 10.01
C ALA A 260 10.14 -12.16 9.85
N GLU A 261 10.41 -13.00 10.85
CA GLU A 261 9.94 -14.39 10.89
C GLU A 261 8.42 -14.51 10.97
N TRP A 262 7.77 -13.68 11.81
CA TRP A 262 6.31 -13.61 11.89
C TRP A 262 5.69 -13.30 10.52
N ALA A 263 6.21 -12.29 9.84
CA ALA A 263 5.74 -11.88 8.52
C ALA A 263 5.97 -12.97 7.46
N ALA A 264 7.02 -13.78 7.60
CA ALA A 264 7.29 -14.90 6.70
C ALA A 264 6.34 -16.10 6.93
N HIS A 265 6.04 -16.44 8.18
CA HIS A 265 5.13 -17.54 8.52
C HIS A 265 3.69 -17.27 8.03
N HIS A 266 3.18 -16.05 8.22
CA HIS A 266 1.80 -15.72 7.84
C HIS A 266 1.61 -15.56 6.33
N ARG A 267 2.65 -15.13 5.59
CA ARG A 267 2.63 -15.15 4.12
C ARG A 267 2.52 -16.58 3.56
N ARG A 268 3.18 -17.56 4.20
CA ARG A 268 3.06 -18.98 3.81
C ARG A 268 1.68 -19.55 4.12
N ALA A 269 1.09 -19.19 5.26
CA ALA A 269 -0.27 -19.63 5.62
C ALA A 269 -1.33 -19.04 4.66
N ALA A 270 -1.19 -17.78 4.26
CA ALA A 270 -2.09 -17.14 3.30
C ALA A 270 -1.94 -17.68 1.86
N ALA A 271 -0.75 -18.15 1.47
CA ALA A 271 -0.52 -18.77 0.16
C ALA A 271 -0.98 -20.24 0.07
N ALA A 272 -1.34 -20.86 1.19
CA ALA A 272 -1.80 -22.25 1.29
C ALA A 272 -3.33 -22.40 1.40
N MET A 273 -4.07 -21.27 1.36
CA MET A 273 -5.53 -21.20 1.28
C MET A 273 -5.95 -20.71 -0.10
#